data_AF-A0A976DEF5-F1
#
_entry.id   AF-A0A976DEF5-F1
#
_cell.length_a   1.000
_cell.length_b   1.000
_cell.length_c   1.000
_cell.angle_alpha   90.00
_cell.angle_beta   90.00
_cell.angle_gamma   90.00
#
_symmetry.space_group_name_H-M   'P 1'
#
loop_
_entity.id
_entity.type
_entity.pdbx_description
1 polymer ?
#
loop_
_entity_poly.entity_id
_entity_poly.type
_entity_poly.pdbx_seq_one_letter_code
_entity_poly.pdbx_strand_id
1 'polypeptide(L)'
;MNEVKPILALRRAKELFISVENPTYDKYAKEFQAKTPISQVFYILAYLIPGAIAYVLINIEPVHRLLCGLLGLEGYTFQYYMFVAFTLFWHMAFPVLMLRKYEKLNWVEVSEFLSLNRFSFKEIFVIAPLAFAMSVVVSLPYMMSLYEPFQTWLNSVSGFQIPSHSIFASYEAFYGAPIAVMVLMLIGNFVGEEIYFRGYLMKKTAFLGRFNWLVNSILFCLYHLWQIPQSWPLIVPFIFFGLTMQLRKNLYTMIMFHLLFNLAGVQIYHVLLNLGTGK
;
A
#
# COMPACT_ATOMS: atom_id res chain seq x y z
N MET A 1 22.32 26.25 -36.16
CA MET A 1 21.69 24.96 -35.78
C MET A 1 21.95 24.67 -34.29
N ASN A 2 21.10 25.14 -33.36
CA ASN A 2 21.17 24.72 -31.94
C ASN A 2 19.87 24.95 -31.11
N GLU A 3 18.76 25.38 -31.71
CA GLU A 3 17.54 25.79 -30.95
C GLU A 3 16.49 24.69 -30.72
N VAL A 4 16.71 23.43 -31.13
CA VAL A 4 15.69 22.36 -31.02
C VAL A 4 15.67 21.65 -29.65
N LYS A 5 16.68 21.85 -28.80
CA LYS A 5 16.83 21.13 -27.52
C LYS A 5 15.81 21.49 -26.41
N PRO A 6 15.37 22.75 -26.21
CA PRO A 6 14.49 23.09 -25.08
C PRO A 6 13.08 22.51 -25.22
N ILE A 7 12.54 22.47 -26.44
CA ILE A 7 11.18 21.97 -26.73
C ILE A 7 11.08 20.46 -26.41
N LEU A 8 12.13 19.70 -26.75
CA LEU A 8 12.17 18.27 -26.48
C LEU A 8 12.27 17.96 -24.97
N ALA A 9 13.04 18.76 -24.23
CA ALA A 9 13.16 18.61 -22.77
C ALA A 9 11.82 18.88 -22.07
N LEU A 10 11.11 19.94 -22.47
CA LEU A 10 9.81 20.29 -21.89
C LEU A 10 8.74 19.22 -22.20
N ARG A 11 8.75 18.66 -23.42
CA ARG A 11 7.85 17.57 -23.81
C ARG A 11 8.12 16.30 -23.01
N ARG A 12 9.40 15.93 -22.84
CA ARG A 12 9.80 14.80 -21.99
C ARG A 12 9.44 14.99 -20.53
N ALA A 13 9.55 16.22 -20.00
CA ALA A 13 9.10 16.54 -18.65
C ALA A 13 7.59 16.36 -18.51
N LYS A 14 6.80 16.89 -19.46
CA LYS A 14 5.34 16.72 -19.48
C LYS A 14 4.92 15.24 -19.49
N GLU A 15 5.60 14.39 -20.24
CA GLU A 15 5.35 12.94 -20.26
C GLU A 15 5.56 12.22 -18.91
N LEU A 16 6.27 12.83 -17.96
CA LEU A 16 6.43 12.30 -16.60
C LEU A 16 5.20 12.56 -15.74
N PHE A 17 4.47 13.64 -16.02
CA PHE A 17 3.36 14.15 -15.20
C PHE A 17 1.98 13.97 -15.84
N ILE A 18 1.92 13.64 -17.13
CA ILE A 18 0.66 13.38 -17.84
C ILE A 18 0.22 11.94 -17.61
N SER A 19 -1.08 11.77 -17.37
CA SER A 19 -1.71 10.45 -17.30
C SER A 19 -1.46 9.65 -18.58
N VAL A 20 -0.91 8.46 -18.44
CA VAL A 20 -0.73 7.52 -19.54
C VAL A 20 -2.09 6.94 -19.93
N GLU A 21 -2.43 7.05 -21.21
CA GLU A 21 -3.58 6.33 -21.76
C GLU A 21 -3.34 4.83 -21.69
N ASN A 22 -4.30 4.08 -21.17
CA ASN A 22 -4.22 2.62 -21.08
C ASN A 22 -5.63 2.05 -21.32
N PRO A 23 -6.00 1.81 -22.59
CA PRO A 23 -7.32 1.30 -22.95
C PRO A 23 -7.65 -0.04 -22.26
N THR A 24 -6.64 -0.89 -22.03
CA THR A 24 -6.82 -2.16 -21.31
C THR A 24 -7.21 -1.92 -19.85
N TYR A 25 -6.51 -1.04 -19.14
CA TYR A 25 -6.88 -0.67 -17.76
C TYR A 25 -8.30 -0.09 -17.71
N ASP A 26 -8.61 0.84 -18.61
CA ASP A 26 -9.89 1.53 -18.64
C ASP A 26 -11.05 0.59 -19.00
N LYS A 27 -10.81 -0.38 -19.90
CA LYS A 27 -11.75 -1.47 -20.20
C LYS A 27 -12.11 -2.25 -18.93
N TYR A 28 -11.11 -2.80 -18.23
CA TYR A 28 -11.37 -3.63 -17.04
C TYR A 28 -11.99 -2.83 -15.90
N ALA A 29 -11.54 -1.59 -15.68
CA ALA A 29 -12.15 -0.70 -14.68
C ALA A 29 -13.64 -0.42 -14.99
N LYS A 30 -13.98 -0.19 -16.27
CA LYS A 30 -15.37 0.04 -16.68
C LYS A 30 -16.24 -1.21 -16.55
N GLU A 31 -15.72 -2.36 -16.98
CA GLU A 31 -16.47 -3.61 -17.09
C GLU A 31 -16.75 -4.28 -15.73
N PHE A 32 -15.75 -4.28 -14.84
CA PHE A 32 -15.73 -5.09 -13.61
C PHE A 32 -15.89 -4.30 -12.31
N GLN A 33 -16.11 -2.99 -12.38
CA GLN A 33 -16.50 -2.19 -11.20
C GLN A 33 -17.81 -2.68 -10.58
N ALA A 34 -17.97 -2.41 -9.30
CA ALA A 34 -19.19 -2.70 -8.56
C ALA A 34 -20.39 -1.91 -9.12
N LYS A 35 -21.47 -2.63 -9.49
CA LYS A 35 -22.65 -2.04 -10.17
C LYS A 35 -23.83 -1.80 -9.25
N THR A 36 -23.96 -2.57 -8.17
CA THR A 36 -25.08 -2.46 -7.22
C THR A 36 -24.63 -1.75 -5.95
N PRO A 37 -25.51 -0.99 -5.26
CA PRO A 37 -25.16 -0.31 -4.01
C PRO A 37 -24.55 -1.24 -2.95
N ILE A 38 -25.09 -2.47 -2.82
CA ILE A 38 -24.57 -3.47 -1.89
C ILE A 38 -23.12 -3.85 -2.25
N SER A 39 -22.86 -4.14 -3.53
CA SER A 39 -21.49 -4.45 -3.98
C SER A 39 -20.55 -3.25 -3.82
N GLN A 40 -21.02 -2.03 -4.03
CA GLN A 40 -20.24 -0.81 -3.87
C GLN A 40 -19.80 -0.62 -2.41
N VAL A 41 -20.73 -0.76 -1.47
CA VAL A 41 -20.44 -0.72 -0.02
C VAL A 41 -19.48 -1.85 0.35
N PHE A 42 -19.73 -3.07 -0.13
CA PHE A 42 -18.83 -4.21 0.12
C PHE A 42 -17.39 -3.91 -0.30
N TYR A 43 -17.18 -3.40 -1.52
CA TYR A 43 -15.82 -3.12 -2.01
C TYR A 43 -15.15 -1.93 -1.35
N ILE A 44 -15.91 -0.96 -0.80
CA ILE A 44 -15.36 0.09 0.05
C ILE A 44 -14.89 -0.51 1.39
N LEU A 45 -15.72 -1.34 2.02
CA LEU A 45 -15.37 -2.01 3.28
C LEU A 45 -14.24 -3.02 3.11
N ALA A 46 -14.11 -3.64 1.94
CA ALA A 46 -13.04 -4.60 1.63
C ALA A 46 -11.64 -4.00 1.77
N TYR A 47 -11.46 -2.67 1.68
CA TYR A 47 -10.19 -2.04 2.01
C TYR A 47 -9.81 -2.20 3.48
N LEU A 48 -10.80 -2.12 4.38
CA LEU A 48 -10.58 -2.04 5.83
C LEU A 48 -10.71 -3.38 6.53
N ILE A 49 -11.48 -4.33 5.98
CA ILE A 49 -11.66 -5.68 6.54
C ILE A 49 -10.31 -6.31 6.89
N PRO A 50 -9.29 -6.25 6.00
CA PRO A 50 -8.02 -6.88 6.29
C PRO A 50 -7.33 -6.27 7.53
N GLY A 51 -7.36 -4.95 7.60
CA GLY A 51 -6.80 -4.20 8.72
C GLY A 51 -7.52 -4.45 10.03
N ALA A 52 -8.84 -4.54 9.97
CA ALA A 52 -9.68 -4.80 11.14
C ALA A 52 -9.41 -6.19 11.70
N ILE A 53 -9.24 -7.20 10.83
CA ILE A 53 -8.84 -8.54 11.24
C ILE A 53 -7.45 -8.50 11.88
N ALA A 54 -6.46 -7.89 11.23
CA ALA A 54 -5.11 -7.78 11.81
C ALA A 54 -5.10 -7.08 13.18
N TYR A 55 -5.87 -6.00 13.33
CA TYR A 55 -6.04 -5.30 14.61
C TYR A 55 -6.64 -6.21 15.68
N VAL A 56 -7.70 -6.98 15.36
CA VAL A 56 -8.30 -7.92 16.32
C VAL A 56 -7.30 -9.01 16.72
N LEU A 57 -6.52 -9.53 15.77
CA LEU A 57 -5.58 -10.63 16.03
C LEU A 57 -4.30 -10.19 16.75
N ILE A 58 -3.85 -8.96 16.55
CA ILE A 58 -2.60 -8.42 17.13
C ILE A 58 -2.89 -7.53 18.35
N ASN A 59 -3.78 -6.55 18.21
CA ASN A 59 -3.94 -5.47 19.19
C ASN A 59 -4.87 -5.83 20.34
N ILE A 60 -5.81 -6.76 20.14
CA ILE A 60 -6.67 -7.25 21.22
C ILE A 60 -5.95 -8.37 21.97
N GLU A 61 -5.29 -7.99 23.07
CA GLU A 61 -4.39 -8.87 23.81
C GLU A 61 -5.01 -10.22 24.24
N PRO A 62 -6.27 -10.30 24.71
CA PRO A 62 -6.88 -11.60 25.01
C PRO A 62 -7.01 -12.53 23.79
N VAL A 63 -7.29 -11.96 22.61
CA VAL A 63 -7.40 -12.72 21.35
C VAL A 63 -6.01 -13.20 20.92
N HIS A 64 -5.01 -12.31 20.96
CA HIS A 64 -3.63 -12.65 20.67
C HIS A 64 -3.12 -13.80 21.55
N ARG A 65 -3.29 -13.68 22.88
CA ARG A 65 -2.86 -14.71 23.85
C ARG A 65 -3.56 -16.05 23.62
N LEU A 66 -4.87 -16.04 23.36
CA LEU A 66 -5.63 -17.25 23.04
C LEU A 66 -5.06 -17.96 21.80
N LEU A 67 -4.80 -17.23 20.72
CA LEU A 67 -4.31 -17.80 19.47
C LEU A 67 -2.88 -18.33 19.60
N CYS A 68 -2.00 -17.61 20.30
CA CYS A 68 -0.67 -18.08 20.65
C CYS A 68 -0.74 -19.42 21.42
N GLY A 69 -1.63 -19.52 22.42
CA GLY A 69 -1.84 -20.73 23.20
C GLY A 69 -2.40 -21.90 22.39
N LEU A 70 -3.37 -21.65 21.50
CA LEU A 70 -3.96 -22.68 20.64
C LEU A 70 -2.99 -23.24 19.60
N LEU A 71 -2.10 -22.39 19.08
CA LEU A 71 -1.16 -22.77 18.02
C LEU A 71 0.22 -23.20 18.55
N GLY A 72 0.49 -23.02 19.85
CA GLY A 72 1.80 -23.26 20.43
C GLY A 72 2.89 -22.34 19.85
N LEU A 73 2.51 -21.13 19.41
CA LEU A 73 3.41 -20.14 18.82
C LEU A 73 3.54 -18.97 19.80
N GLU A 74 4.75 -18.69 20.27
CA GLU A 74 5.00 -17.62 21.24
C GLU A 74 5.62 -16.37 20.58
N GLY A 75 5.36 -15.22 21.21
CA GLY A 75 5.95 -13.92 20.86
C GLY A 75 5.72 -13.50 19.41
N TYR A 76 6.79 -13.05 18.75
CA TYR A 76 6.74 -12.56 17.38
C TYR A 76 6.50 -13.65 16.34
N THR A 77 6.82 -14.91 16.65
CA THR A 77 6.70 -16.03 15.70
C THR A 77 5.28 -16.21 15.19
N PHE A 78 4.29 -16.12 16.09
CA PHE A 78 2.88 -16.15 15.70
C PHE A 78 2.55 -15.05 14.68
N GLN A 79 2.98 -13.81 14.97
CA GLN A 79 2.67 -12.66 14.13
C GLN A 79 3.40 -12.69 12.79
N TYR A 80 4.63 -13.19 12.72
CA TYR A 80 5.33 -13.36 11.45
C TYR A 80 4.58 -14.34 10.53
N TYR A 81 4.20 -15.51 11.04
CA TYR A 81 3.45 -16.49 10.24
C TYR A 81 2.05 -16.00 9.89
N MET A 82 1.38 -15.33 10.82
CA MET A 82 0.10 -14.68 10.55
C MET A 82 0.26 -13.65 9.45
N PHE A 83 1.27 -12.78 9.49
CA PHE A 83 1.50 -11.75 8.48
C PHE A 83 1.82 -12.37 7.10
N VAL A 84 2.65 -13.42 7.05
CA VAL A 84 2.91 -14.15 5.79
C VAL A 84 1.63 -14.78 5.25
N ALA A 85 0.90 -15.53 6.07
CA ALA A 85 -0.35 -16.16 5.66
C ALA A 85 -1.34 -15.11 5.15
N PHE A 86 -1.46 -14.01 5.89
CA PHE A 86 -2.38 -12.93 5.58
C PHE A 86 -2.05 -12.23 4.27
N THR A 87 -0.79 -11.79 4.10
CA THR A 87 -0.39 -11.05 2.90
C THR A 87 -0.36 -11.93 1.66
N LEU A 88 0.15 -13.17 1.75
CA LEU A 88 0.17 -14.08 0.59
C LEU A 88 -1.23 -14.60 0.24
N PHE A 89 -2.06 -14.95 1.22
CA PHE A 89 -3.40 -15.43 0.95
C PHE A 89 -4.35 -14.29 0.57
N TRP A 90 -4.48 -13.27 1.42
CA TRP A 90 -5.45 -12.22 1.22
C TRP A 90 -5.02 -11.22 0.14
N HIS A 91 -3.77 -10.75 0.16
CA HIS A 91 -3.39 -9.71 -0.79
C HIS A 91 -3.03 -10.27 -2.17
N MET A 92 -2.50 -11.49 -2.27
CA MET A 92 -2.14 -12.09 -3.56
C MET A 92 -3.14 -13.14 -4.05
N ALA A 93 -3.36 -14.21 -3.28
CA ALA A 93 -4.16 -15.33 -3.76
C ALA A 93 -5.63 -14.97 -3.93
N PHE A 94 -6.23 -14.23 -2.99
CA PHE A 94 -7.65 -13.90 -3.01
C PHE A 94 -8.05 -13.09 -4.25
N PRO A 95 -7.38 -11.98 -4.64
CA PRO A 95 -7.68 -11.29 -5.91
C PRO A 95 -7.61 -12.20 -7.12
N VAL A 96 -6.57 -13.03 -7.22
CA VAL A 96 -6.40 -13.97 -8.34
C VAL A 96 -7.53 -15.00 -8.35
N LEU A 97 -7.90 -15.54 -7.19
CA LEU A 97 -9.01 -16.49 -7.06
C LEU A 97 -10.35 -15.86 -7.41
N MET A 98 -10.62 -14.63 -6.97
CA MET A 98 -11.83 -13.90 -7.33
C MET A 98 -11.91 -13.68 -8.84
N LEU A 99 -10.81 -13.25 -9.47
CA LEU A 99 -10.79 -13.03 -10.92
C LEU A 99 -10.91 -14.34 -11.72
N ARG A 100 -10.28 -15.43 -11.27
CA ARG A 100 -10.31 -16.73 -11.97
C ARG A 100 -11.64 -17.47 -11.77
N LYS A 101 -12.16 -17.51 -10.55
CA LYS A 101 -13.33 -18.35 -10.20
C LYS A 101 -14.64 -17.61 -10.35
N TYR A 102 -14.70 -16.35 -9.90
CA TYR A 102 -15.93 -15.58 -9.91
C TYR A 102 -16.11 -14.81 -11.22
N GLU A 103 -15.07 -14.09 -11.65
CA GLU A 103 -15.11 -13.31 -12.91
C GLU A 103 -14.80 -14.15 -14.16
N LYS A 104 -14.33 -15.39 -13.97
CA LYS A 104 -14.00 -16.36 -15.04
C LYS A 104 -12.95 -15.87 -16.05
N LEU A 105 -12.13 -14.88 -15.67
CA LEU A 105 -11.04 -14.37 -16.51
C LEU A 105 -9.96 -15.45 -16.69
N ASN A 106 -9.39 -15.61 -17.88
CA ASN A 106 -8.22 -16.44 -18.13
C ASN A 106 -6.93 -15.81 -17.56
N TRP A 107 -5.80 -16.53 -17.58
CA TRP A 107 -4.55 -16.02 -16.97
C TRP A 107 -3.99 -14.76 -17.60
N VAL A 108 -4.16 -14.59 -18.92
CA VAL A 108 -3.77 -13.37 -19.62
C VAL A 108 -4.65 -12.23 -19.13
N GLU A 109 -5.96 -12.44 -19.11
CA GLU A 109 -6.93 -11.43 -18.64
C GLU A 109 -6.73 -11.08 -17.16
N VAL A 110 -6.34 -12.01 -16.30
CA VAL A 110 -5.96 -11.72 -14.90
C VAL A 110 -4.74 -10.82 -14.84
N SER A 111 -3.70 -11.10 -15.65
CA SER A 111 -2.50 -10.28 -15.70
C SER A 111 -2.80 -8.87 -16.22
N GLU A 112 -3.62 -8.76 -17.27
CA GLU A 112 -4.08 -7.47 -17.79
C GLU A 112 -4.96 -6.71 -16.78
N PHE A 113 -5.91 -7.41 -16.15
CA PHE A 113 -6.76 -6.86 -15.11
C PHE A 113 -5.92 -6.34 -13.95
N LEU A 114 -4.90 -7.05 -13.49
CA LEU A 114 -4.02 -6.57 -12.42
C LEU A 114 -3.00 -5.53 -12.91
N SER A 115 -2.93 -5.26 -14.21
CA SER A 115 -1.96 -4.35 -14.82
C SER A 115 -0.51 -4.82 -14.68
N LEU A 116 -0.33 -6.14 -14.76
CA LEU A 116 0.94 -6.88 -14.77
C LEU A 116 1.43 -7.23 -16.19
N ASN A 117 0.73 -6.78 -17.23
CA ASN A 117 1.09 -7.02 -18.63
C ASN A 117 2.01 -5.93 -19.24
N ARG A 118 2.47 -4.95 -18.44
CA ARG A 118 3.23 -3.77 -18.92
C ARG A 118 4.54 -3.57 -18.18
N PHE A 119 5.40 -4.58 -18.16
CA PHE A 119 6.74 -4.42 -17.62
C PHE A 119 7.52 -3.32 -18.35
N SER A 120 8.15 -2.41 -17.61
CA SER A 120 8.89 -1.29 -18.20
C SER A 120 10.06 -0.86 -17.31
N PHE A 121 11.28 -1.06 -17.80
CA PHE A 121 12.51 -0.60 -17.14
C PHE A 121 12.50 0.91 -16.88
N LYS A 122 12.00 1.70 -17.83
CA LYS A 122 11.88 3.16 -17.66
C LYS A 122 10.97 3.50 -16.49
N GLU A 123 9.84 2.80 -16.34
CA GLU A 123 8.95 3.10 -15.23
C GLU A 123 9.51 2.67 -13.87
N ILE A 124 10.17 1.52 -13.82
CA ILE A 124 10.79 1.01 -12.59
C ILE A 124 11.98 1.87 -12.16
N PHE A 125 12.91 2.19 -13.06
CA PHE A 125 14.19 2.81 -12.69
C PHE A 125 14.21 4.34 -12.80
N VAL A 126 13.19 4.95 -13.41
CA VAL A 126 13.12 6.42 -13.54
C VAL A 126 11.83 6.96 -12.93
N ILE A 127 10.68 6.44 -13.35
CA ILE A 127 9.39 7.02 -12.93
C ILE A 127 9.11 6.75 -11.45
N ALA A 128 9.28 5.51 -10.97
CA ALA A 128 9.03 5.18 -9.57
C ALA A 128 9.98 5.94 -8.60
N PRO A 129 11.30 6.02 -8.83
CA PRO A 129 12.19 6.87 -8.04
C PRO A 129 11.82 8.35 -8.06
N LEU A 130 11.42 8.87 -9.23
CA LEU A 130 10.99 10.27 -9.34
C LEU A 130 9.69 10.51 -8.55
N ALA A 131 8.69 9.64 -8.70
CA ALA A 131 7.46 9.69 -7.94
C ALA A 131 7.73 9.63 -6.44
N PHE A 132 8.64 8.74 -6.01
CA PHE A 132 9.11 8.64 -4.64
C PHE A 132 9.73 9.95 -4.14
N ALA A 133 10.71 10.50 -4.86
CA ALA A 133 11.36 11.76 -4.49
C ALA A 133 10.35 12.91 -4.38
N MET A 134 9.41 13.01 -5.31
CA MET A 134 8.35 14.02 -5.25
C MET A 134 7.42 13.82 -4.06
N SER A 135 7.05 12.58 -3.74
CA SER A 135 6.22 12.28 -2.58
C SER A 135 6.89 12.75 -1.28
N VAL A 136 8.20 12.55 -1.16
CA VAL A 136 9.00 12.99 0.00
C VAL A 136 9.06 14.51 0.06
N VAL A 137 9.45 15.18 -1.03
CA VAL A 137 9.60 16.64 -1.06
C VAL A 137 8.28 17.35 -0.79
N VAL A 138 7.18 16.90 -1.42
CA VAL A 138 5.86 17.53 -1.27
C VAL A 138 5.27 17.29 0.10
N SER A 139 5.47 16.10 0.68
CA SER A 139 4.93 15.81 2.01
C SER A 139 5.78 16.37 3.14
N LEU A 140 7.05 16.72 2.91
CA LEU A 140 7.98 17.17 3.95
C LEU A 140 7.44 18.33 4.81
N PRO A 141 6.85 19.42 4.27
CA PRO A 141 6.30 20.49 5.10
C PRO A 141 5.19 20.01 6.03
N TYR A 142 4.33 19.12 5.53
CA TYR A 142 3.28 18.47 6.33
C TYR A 142 3.89 17.59 7.42
N MET A 143 4.86 16.76 7.05
CA MET A 143 5.55 15.85 7.97
C MET A 143 6.26 16.62 9.09
N MET A 144 6.93 17.73 8.78
CA MET A 144 7.61 18.58 9.76
C MET A 144 6.66 19.30 10.73
N SER A 145 5.43 19.60 10.29
CA SER A 145 4.51 20.45 11.06
C SER A 145 3.44 19.67 11.81
N LEU A 146 2.99 18.56 11.24
CA LEU A 146 1.78 17.85 11.69
C LEU A 146 2.01 16.39 12.05
N TYR A 147 3.12 15.76 11.67
CA TYR A 147 3.34 14.34 11.97
C TYR A 147 3.34 14.07 13.47
N GLU A 148 4.18 14.76 14.24
CA GLU A 148 4.30 14.53 15.69
C GLU A 148 3.04 14.93 16.48
N PRO A 149 2.40 16.10 16.25
CA PRO A 149 1.13 16.41 16.91
C PRO A 149 0.03 15.39 16.60
N PHE A 150 -0.04 14.92 15.35
CA PHE A 150 -1.04 13.95 14.94
C PHE A 150 -0.76 12.56 15.53
N GLN A 151 0.50 12.11 15.51
CA GLN A 151 0.92 10.87 16.16
C GLN A 151 0.66 10.92 17.67
N THR A 152 0.98 12.02 18.34
CA THR A 152 0.74 12.22 19.78
C THR A 152 -0.75 12.15 20.11
N TRP A 153 -1.59 12.81 19.31
CA TRP A 153 -3.04 12.74 19.46
C TRP A 153 -3.54 11.30 19.31
N LEU A 154 -3.11 10.57 18.29
CA LEU A 154 -3.50 9.17 18.10
C LEU A 154 -3.04 8.27 19.26
N ASN A 155 -1.81 8.47 19.76
CA ASN A 155 -1.29 7.73 20.91
C ASN A 155 -2.03 8.02 22.22
N SER A 156 -2.74 9.14 22.33
CA SER A 156 -3.56 9.45 23.51
C SER A 156 -4.81 8.57 23.64
N VAL A 157 -5.21 7.89 22.55
CA VAL A 157 -6.35 6.97 22.52
C VAL A 157 -5.84 5.56 22.78
N SER A 158 -6.21 4.97 23.92
CA SER A 158 -5.72 3.65 24.35
C SER A 158 -5.93 2.54 23.30
N GLY A 159 -7.08 2.55 22.62
CA GLY A 159 -7.38 1.60 21.54
C GLY A 159 -6.53 1.77 20.28
N PHE A 160 -5.81 2.88 20.12
CA PHE A 160 -4.95 3.09 18.93
C PHE A 160 -3.49 2.73 19.20
N GLN A 161 -3.11 2.55 20.47
CA GLN A 161 -1.73 2.26 20.81
C GLN A 161 -1.28 0.92 20.22
N ILE A 162 -0.02 0.87 19.80
CA ILE A 162 0.62 -0.35 19.31
C ILE A 162 1.06 -1.14 20.54
N PRO A 163 0.56 -2.38 20.75
CA PRO A 163 0.97 -3.17 21.89
C PRO A 163 2.46 -3.48 21.85
N SER A 164 3.10 -3.58 23.02
CA SER A 164 4.53 -3.91 23.14
C SER A 164 4.89 -5.29 22.57
N HIS A 165 3.95 -6.23 22.54
CA HIS A 165 4.15 -7.54 21.92
C HIS A 165 4.01 -7.53 20.40
N SER A 166 3.59 -6.43 19.78
CA SER A 166 3.42 -6.33 18.33
C SER A 166 4.76 -6.35 17.59
N ILE A 167 4.85 -7.06 16.47
CA ILE A 167 6.03 -6.98 15.57
C ILE A 167 6.21 -5.59 14.96
N PHE A 168 5.19 -4.72 15.06
CA PHE A 168 5.22 -3.33 14.59
C PHE A 168 5.61 -2.34 15.69
N ALA A 169 5.87 -2.82 16.92
CA ALA A 169 6.24 -1.96 18.03
C ALA A 169 7.66 -1.38 17.87
N SER A 170 8.56 -2.08 17.18
CA SER A 170 9.92 -1.60 16.93
C SER A 170 10.51 -2.14 15.62
N TYR A 171 11.60 -1.51 15.17
CA TYR A 171 12.35 -1.94 14.00
C TYR A 171 12.93 -3.35 14.20
N GLU A 172 13.49 -3.62 15.37
CA GLU A 172 14.07 -4.90 15.75
C GLU A 172 13.02 -6.01 15.78
N ALA A 173 11.83 -5.71 16.28
CA ALA A 173 10.71 -6.65 16.30
C ALA A 173 10.25 -7.00 14.89
N PHE A 174 10.17 -6.02 13.98
CA PHE A 174 9.77 -6.26 12.60
C PHE A 174 10.85 -7.05 11.84
N TYR A 175 12.10 -6.58 11.87
CA TYR A 175 13.22 -7.14 11.11
C TYR A 175 13.91 -8.35 11.77
N GLY A 176 13.47 -8.77 12.96
CA GLY A 176 13.98 -9.94 13.67
C GLY A 176 13.50 -11.30 13.15
N ALA A 177 12.62 -11.35 12.14
CA ALA A 177 12.12 -12.60 11.59
C ALA A 177 13.23 -13.42 10.91
N PRO A 178 13.14 -14.77 10.90
CA PRO A 178 14.04 -15.60 10.10
C PRO A 178 14.03 -15.16 8.62
N ILE A 179 15.20 -15.15 7.97
CA ILE A 179 15.39 -14.55 6.62
C ILE A 179 14.35 -15.05 5.61
N ALA A 180 14.04 -16.35 5.60
CA ALA A 180 13.04 -16.92 4.69
C ALA A 180 11.64 -16.33 4.94
N VAL A 181 11.26 -16.18 6.21
CA VAL A 181 9.99 -15.58 6.62
C VAL A 181 9.97 -14.09 6.26
N MET A 182 11.06 -13.38 6.55
CA MET A 182 11.23 -11.97 6.18
C MET A 182 11.05 -11.74 4.67
N VAL A 183 11.68 -12.56 3.82
CA VAL A 183 11.51 -12.46 2.36
C VAL A 183 10.04 -12.62 1.95
N LEU A 184 9.33 -13.59 2.53
CA LEU A 184 7.90 -13.78 2.25
C LEU A 184 7.05 -12.61 2.76
N MET A 185 7.35 -12.06 3.93
CA MET A 185 6.70 -10.86 4.47
C MET A 185 6.90 -9.67 3.53
N LEU A 186 8.12 -9.44 3.04
CA LEU A 186 8.44 -8.35 2.13
C LEU A 186 7.74 -8.50 0.77
N ILE A 187 7.68 -9.72 0.22
CA ILE A 187 6.91 -10.00 -1.00
C ILE A 187 5.42 -9.71 -0.77
N GLY A 188 4.85 -10.24 0.31
CA GLY A 188 3.44 -10.04 0.64
C GLY A 188 3.08 -8.57 0.90
N ASN A 189 3.99 -7.82 1.53
CA ASN A 189 3.88 -6.39 1.77
C ASN A 189 3.92 -5.63 0.43
N PHE A 190 5.02 -5.66 -0.31
CA PHE A 190 5.17 -4.77 -1.47
C PHE A 190 4.45 -5.26 -2.72
N VAL A 191 4.43 -6.57 -2.98
CA VAL A 191 3.78 -7.12 -4.18
C VAL A 191 2.32 -7.43 -3.89
N GLY A 192 2.05 -8.06 -2.75
CA GLY A 192 0.69 -8.40 -2.36
C GLY A 192 -0.19 -7.18 -2.22
N GLU A 193 0.21 -6.19 -1.42
CA GLU A 193 -0.63 -5.00 -1.21
C GLU A 193 -0.91 -4.25 -2.52
N GLU A 194 0.07 -4.14 -3.42
CA GLU A 194 -0.20 -3.52 -4.72
C GLU A 194 -1.18 -4.33 -5.56
N ILE A 195 -1.05 -5.66 -5.62
CA ILE A 195 -2.04 -6.54 -6.28
C ILE A 195 -3.44 -6.32 -5.71
N TYR A 196 -3.57 -6.26 -4.38
CA TYR A 196 -4.85 -6.13 -3.71
C TYR A 196 -5.45 -4.73 -3.89
N PHE A 197 -4.73 -3.68 -3.49
CA PHE A 197 -5.28 -2.33 -3.42
C PHE A 197 -5.34 -1.67 -4.79
N ARG A 198 -4.29 -1.76 -5.61
CA ARG A 198 -4.17 -1.01 -6.88
C ARG A 198 -4.51 -1.88 -8.09
N GLY A 199 -4.11 -3.15 -8.05
CA GLY A 199 -4.46 -4.14 -9.06
C GLY A 199 -5.96 -4.45 -9.04
N TYR A 200 -6.48 -4.79 -7.86
CA TYR A 200 -7.83 -5.33 -7.68
C TYR A 200 -8.87 -4.31 -7.21
N LEU A 201 -8.76 -3.83 -5.98
CA LEU A 201 -9.80 -3.00 -5.36
C LEU A 201 -10.01 -1.68 -6.10
N MET A 202 -8.95 -1.01 -6.56
CA MET A 202 -9.07 0.24 -7.32
C MET A 202 -9.90 0.06 -8.60
N LYS A 203 -9.87 -1.12 -9.26
CA LYS A 203 -10.75 -1.39 -10.41
C LYS A 203 -12.17 -1.70 -9.98
N LYS A 204 -12.34 -2.45 -8.88
CA LYS A 204 -13.66 -2.74 -8.31
C LYS A 204 -14.38 -1.48 -7.81
N THR A 205 -13.64 -0.46 -7.39
CA THR A 205 -14.18 0.83 -6.95
C THR A 205 -14.16 1.94 -8.01
N ALA A 206 -14.00 1.61 -9.29
CA ALA A 206 -13.98 2.62 -10.36
C ALA A 206 -15.28 3.43 -10.48
N PHE A 207 -16.39 2.99 -9.84
CA PHE A 207 -17.65 3.75 -9.77
C PHE A 207 -17.50 5.08 -9.02
N LEU A 208 -16.43 5.26 -8.23
CA LEU A 208 -16.05 6.52 -7.60
C LEU A 208 -15.50 7.56 -8.59
N GLY A 209 -15.34 7.20 -9.86
CA GLY A 209 -14.94 8.07 -10.95
C GLY A 209 -13.57 8.71 -10.72
N ARG A 210 -13.46 10.02 -10.97
CA ARG A 210 -12.19 10.76 -10.92
C ARG A 210 -11.54 10.81 -9.54
N PHE A 211 -12.29 10.52 -8.46
CA PHE A 211 -11.78 10.54 -7.09
C PHE A 211 -11.38 9.16 -6.56
N ASN A 212 -11.55 8.11 -7.36
CA ASN A 212 -11.25 6.73 -6.96
C ASN A 212 -9.81 6.57 -6.43
N TRP A 213 -8.82 7.23 -7.06
CA TRP A 213 -7.43 7.17 -6.62
C TRP A 213 -7.19 7.82 -5.25
N LEU A 214 -7.91 8.90 -4.94
CA LEU A 214 -7.83 9.57 -3.66
C LEU A 214 -8.47 8.71 -2.57
N VAL A 215 -9.67 8.18 -2.84
CA VAL A 215 -10.38 7.30 -1.91
C VAL A 215 -9.56 6.02 -1.65
N ASN A 216 -9.00 5.40 -2.70
CA ASN A 216 -8.09 4.26 -2.58
C ASN A 216 -6.92 4.57 -1.64
N SER A 217 -6.28 5.73 -1.79
CA SER A 217 -5.13 6.12 -0.97
C SER A 217 -5.50 6.35 0.49
N ILE A 218 -6.62 7.02 0.75
CA ILE A 218 -7.13 7.26 2.11
C ILE A 218 -7.47 5.92 2.77
N LEU A 219 -8.22 5.06 2.09
CA LEU A 219 -8.61 3.76 2.63
C LEU A 219 -7.41 2.83 2.82
N PHE A 220 -6.39 2.91 1.96
CA PHE A 220 -5.12 2.19 2.17
C PHE A 220 -4.36 2.70 3.40
N CYS A 221 -4.36 4.01 3.67
CA CYS A 221 -3.80 4.54 4.92
C CYS A 221 -4.57 4.04 6.14
N LEU A 222 -5.90 4.14 6.09
CA LEU A 222 -6.78 3.70 7.18
C LEU A 222 -6.75 2.19 7.42
N TYR A 223 -6.44 1.39 6.38
CA TYR A 223 -6.27 -0.06 6.46
C TYR A 223 -5.23 -0.47 7.53
N HIS A 224 -4.24 0.36 7.83
CA HIS A 224 -3.16 0.05 8.79
C HIS A 224 -3.60 0.15 10.27
N LEU A 225 -4.77 -0.40 10.60
CA LEU A 225 -5.41 -0.31 11.93
C LEU A 225 -4.55 -0.89 13.06
N TRP A 226 -3.70 -1.88 12.78
CA TRP A 226 -2.82 -2.48 13.79
C TRP A 226 -1.63 -1.58 14.18
N GLN A 227 -1.40 -0.48 13.44
CA GLN A 227 -0.30 0.46 13.64
C GLN A 227 -0.72 1.93 13.40
N ILE A 228 -1.93 2.29 13.88
CA ILE A 228 -2.57 3.60 13.69
C ILE A 228 -1.62 4.80 13.91
N PRO A 229 -0.94 4.92 15.07
CA PRO A 229 -0.15 6.12 15.38
C PRO A 229 1.12 6.24 14.54
N GLN A 230 1.56 5.16 13.89
CA GLN A 230 2.69 5.17 12.97
C GLN A 230 2.22 5.46 11.52
N SER A 231 1.12 4.83 11.09
CA SER A 231 0.73 4.83 9.67
C SER A 231 -0.23 5.97 9.28
N TRP A 232 -1.18 6.35 10.15
CA TRP A 232 -2.17 7.38 9.80
C TRP A 232 -1.57 8.78 9.64
N PRO A 233 -0.53 9.18 10.41
CA PRO A 233 0.20 10.40 10.15
C PRO A 233 0.92 10.42 8.79
N LEU A 234 1.00 9.30 8.06
CA LEU A 234 1.57 9.23 6.71
C LEU A 234 0.53 9.46 5.60
N ILE A 235 -0.64 10.03 5.91
CA ILE A 235 -1.72 10.19 4.93
C ILE A 235 -1.30 10.96 3.67
N VAL A 236 -0.52 12.04 3.80
CA VAL A 236 -0.08 12.85 2.65
C VAL A 236 0.83 12.06 1.70
N PRO A 237 1.91 11.40 2.16
CA PRO A 237 2.67 10.53 1.27
C PRO A 237 1.84 9.34 0.73
N PHE A 238 0.87 8.82 1.49
CA PHE A 238 -0.01 7.74 1.01
C PHE A 238 -0.87 8.16 -0.20
N ILE A 239 -1.27 9.43 -0.29
CA ILE A 239 -1.98 9.99 -1.47
C ILE A 239 -1.18 9.81 -2.77
N PHE A 240 0.15 9.80 -2.70
CA PHE A 240 1.00 9.58 -3.87
C PHE A 240 0.91 8.16 -4.43
N PHE A 241 0.50 7.17 -3.63
CA PHE A 241 0.30 5.82 -4.15
C PHE A 241 -0.84 5.78 -5.16
N GLY A 242 -2.02 6.27 -4.80
CA GLY A 242 -3.15 6.32 -5.72
C GLY A 242 -2.88 7.26 -6.89
N LEU A 243 -2.23 8.41 -6.65
CA LEU A 243 -1.88 9.34 -7.72
C LEU A 243 -0.93 8.70 -8.74
N THR A 244 0.12 8.01 -8.29
CA THR A 244 1.07 7.32 -9.17
C THR A 244 0.35 6.23 -9.96
N MET A 245 -0.54 5.45 -9.33
CA MET A 245 -1.32 4.46 -10.05
C MET A 245 -2.28 5.10 -11.07
N GLN A 246 -2.93 6.22 -10.72
CA GLN A 246 -3.82 6.95 -11.62
C GLN A 246 -3.08 7.47 -12.86
N LEU A 247 -1.85 7.97 -12.68
CA LEU A 247 -1.06 8.53 -13.76
C LEU A 247 -0.40 7.45 -14.63
N ARG A 248 0.02 6.32 -14.05
CA ARG A 248 0.84 5.32 -14.75
C ARG A 248 0.08 4.09 -15.19
N LYS A 249 -0.95 3.69 -14.44
CA LYS A 249 -1.77 2.50 -14.68
C LYS A 249 -0.90 1.26 -14.93
N ASN A 250 0.15 1.09 -14.12
CA ASN A 250 1.15 0.03 -14.22
C ASN A 250 1.55 -0.45 -12.83
N LEU A 251 1.34 -1.75 -12.56
CA LEU A 251 1.55 -2.28 -11.22
C LEU A 251 3.03 -2.44 -10.87
N TYR A 252 3.92 -2.67 -11.84
CA TYR A 252 5.36 -2.78 -11.57
C TYR A 252 5.96 -1.48 -11.04
N THR A 253 5.49 -0.35 -11.58
CA THR A 253 5.86 0.99 -11.14
C THR A 253 5.43 1.22 -9.69
N MET A 254 4.23 0.76 -9.35
CA MET A 254 3.71 0.84 -8.00
C MET A 254 4.47 -0.05 -7.02
N ILE A 255 4.80 -1.28 -7.39
CA ILE A 255 5.59 -2.19 -6.57
C ILE A 255 6.97 -1.58 -6.25
N MET A 256 7.63 -0.99 -7.25
CA MET A 256 8.92 -0.32 -7.02
C MET A 256 8.77 0.95 -6.17
N PHE A 257 7.74 1.77 -6.43
CA PHE A 257 7.45 2.96 -5.62
C PHE A 257 7.19 2.59 -4.15
N HIS A 258 6.40 1.54 -3.91
CA HIS A 258 6.11 1.02 -2.57
C HIS A 258 7.38 0.52 -1.87
N LEU A 259 8.19 -0.28 -2.56
CA LEU A 259 9.48 -0.75 -2.06
C LEU A 259 10.38 0.41 -1.62
N LEU A 260 10.54 1.43 -2.47
CA LEU A 260 11.34 2.62 -2.16
C LEU A 260 10.80 3.39 -0.95
N PHE A 261 9.48 3.52 -0.85
CA PHE A 261 8.84 4.22 0.26
C PHE A 261 9.11 3.53 1.61
N ASN A 262 8.96 2.21 1.68
CA ASN A 262 9.19 1.45 2.90
C ASN A 262 10.69 1.36 3.27
N LEU A 263 11.58 1.18 2.29
CA LEU A 263 13.01 1.03 2.56
C LEU A 263 13.71 2.36 2.87
N ALA A 264 13.34 3.43 2.16
CA ALA A 264 14.04 4.71 2.26
C ALA A 264 13.15 5.84 2.81
N GLY A 265 11.89 5.94 2.38
CA GLY A 265 11.00 7.04 2.76
C GLY A 265 10.82 7.18 4.27
N VAL A 266 10.46 6.08 4.94
CA VAL A 266 10.29 6.04 6.40
C VAL A 266 11.58 6.47 7.11
N GLN A 267 12.74 5.97 6.66
CA GLN A 267 14.05 6.28 7.25
C GLN A 267 14.42 7.75 7.06
N ILE A 268 14.14 8.32 5.88
CA ILE A 268 14.36 9.74 5.60
C ILE A 268 13.53 10.60 6.56
N TYR A 269 12.25 10.29 6.78
CA TYR A 269 11.45 11.03 7.75
C TYR A 269 11.97 10.87 9.17
N HIS A 270 12.39 9.66 9.56
CA HIS A 270 12.98 9.46 10.89
C HIS A 270 14.22 10.35 11.12
N VAL A 271 15.12 10.42 10.14
CA VAL A 271 16.32 11.26 10.22
C VAL A 271 15.97 12.74 10.20
N LEU A 272 15.12 13.19 9.25
CA LEU A 272 14.79 14.61 9.08
C LEU A 272 13.96 15.18 10.24
N LEU A 273 13.08 14.36 10.80
CA LEU A 273 12.23 14.74 11.93
C LEU A 273 12.86 14.39 13.28
N ASN A 274 14.04 13.79 13.27
CA ASN A 274 14.73 13.34 14.48
C ASN A 274 13.88 12.38 15.34
N LEU A 275 13.05 11.55 14.70
CA LEU A 275 12.19 10.55 15.33
C LEU A 275 13.05 9.35 15.69
N GLY A 276 13.27 9.11 16.99
CA GLY A 276 14.02 7.97 17.50
C GLY A 276 15.33 8.30 18.22
N THR A 277 15.75 9.57 18.29
CA THR A 277 16.97 9.94 19.04
C THR A 277 16.73 10.26 20.52
N GLY A 278 15.63 9.77 21.12
CA GLY A 278 15.33 9.93 22.54
C GLY A 278 15.69 11.32 23.11
N LYS A 279 14.87 12.33 22.85
CA LYS A 279 14.84 13.53 23.69
C LYS A 279 13.70 13.43 24.67
#